data_AF-A0A0S8D972-F1
#
_entry.id   AF-A0A0S8D972-F1
#
_cell.length_a   1.000
_cell.length_b   1.000
_cell.length_c   1.000
_cell.angle_alpha   90.00
_cell.angle_beta   90.00
_cell.angle_gamma   90.00
#
_symmetry.space_group_name_H-M   'P 1'
#
loop_
_entity.id
_entity.type
_entity.pdbx_description
1 polymer ?
#
loop_
_entity_poly.entity_id
_entity_poly.type
_entity_poly.pdbx_seq_one_letter_code
_entity_poly.pdbx_strand_id
1 'polypeptide(L)'
;MLTRINIGIFGAVNVGKSTLMNIITQQTSSLVDKKPGTTADIKKELIELHNIGPVKLFDTAGINEKGILGKKKKIKTILALKESDLILLIIDPFNPIDLKYAKEILNLAKIYKKSYFVIYNIFENKKRYYEVRKTQEVIQSIERKLENNAPKLIVDLSKSNTAKIIAFIEDNFQMNKQESEFLPHLKVGDTVFLNIPMDEETPRNRLLRPQAYVQENFLRRYIATFAYRMDLIKARNPNKKQQEQEKKRFQKTIKLLQEQNLKLLITDSQAIDIIHPWTRGLEITTFSIIMADIVSRGKLNLFVEGLKVLKSLKKGDKILIAEACNHNRIKEDIGTVQLPKKLNFIYGKDNIIIEHAFGREVDFLDLQKYKLIIHCGGCMLDQQKMQSRIIDLMQAKIPITNYGIILSYFQSPQTLRRVLKPFGLCLED
;
A
#
# COMPACT_ATOMS: atom_id res chain seq x y z
N MET A 1 8.53 12.41 -7.51
CA MET A 1 8.87 12.30 -6.08
C MET A 1 9.57 10.97 -5.90
N LEU A 2 10.85 10.97 -5.50
CA LEU A 2 11.57 9.76 -5.13
C LEU A 2 10.82 9.05 -4.01
N THR A 3 10.49 7.77 -4.18
CA THR A 3 9.96 6.92 -3.12
C THR A 3 11.01 6.81 -2.03
N ARG A 4 10.71 7.35 -0.84
CA ARG A 4 11.61 7.25 0.31
C ARG A 4 11.34 5.95 1.04
N ILE A 5 12.40 5.25 1.44
CA ILE A 5 12.28 4.09 2.32
C ILE A 5 12.00 4.58 3.74
N ASN A 6 10.93 4.05 4.34
CA ASN A 6 10.51 4.36 5.68
C ASN A 6 11.14 3.37 6.66
N ILE A 7 12.06 3.83 7.51
CA ILE A 7 12.70 2.99 8.53
C ILE A 7 12.18 3.43 9.90
N GLY A 8 11.44 2.56 10.59
CA GLY A 8 10.95 2.85 11.93
C GLY A 8 11.80 2.21 13.02
N ILE A 9 12.11 2.97 14.07
CA ILE A 9 12.85 2.51 15.25
C ILE A 9 11.85 2.21 16.36
N PHE A 10 11.84 0.96 16.83
CA PHE A 10 10.89 0.44 17.80
C PHE A 10 11.61 -0.17 18.99
N GLY A 11 10.97 -0.12 20.17
CA GLY A 11 11.53 -0.66 21.40
C GLY A 11 10.91 0.00 22.62
N ALA A 12 11.10 -0.61 23.79
CA ALA A 12 10.58 -0.10 25.06
C ALA A 12 11.14 1.29 25.40
N VAL A 13 10.54 1.97 26.39
CA VAL A 13 11.05 3.27 26.87
C VAL A 13 12.49 3.09 27.40
N ASN A 14 13.37 4.03 27.08
CA ASN A 14 14.79 4.04 27.49
C ASN A 14 15.69 2.91 26.95
N VAL A 15 15.25 2.13 25.96
CA VAL A 15 16.09 1.05 25.37
C VAL A 15 17.21 1.54 24.43
N GLY A 16 17.27 2.84 24.13
CA GLY A 16 18.29 3.45 23.25
C GLY A 16 17.81 3.84 21.85
N LYS A 17 16.50 4.01 21.62
CA LYS A 17 15.92 4.41 20.31
C LYS A 17 16.46 5.73 19.78
N SER A 18 16.39 6.79 20.59
CA SER A 18 16.87 8.11 20.19
C SER A 18 18.40 8.14 20.05
N THR A 19 19.12 7.30 20.80
CA THR A 19 20.57 7.09 20.61
C THR A 19 20.86 6.48 19.24
N LEU A 20 20.17 5.40 18.87
CA LEU A 20 20.29 4.80 17.55
C LEU A 20 19.94 5.80 16.43
N MET A 21 18.87 6.57 16.60
CA MET A 21 18.47 7.61 15.65
C MET A 21 19.60 8.61 15.42
N ASN A 22 20.19 9.15 16.49
CA ASN A 22 21.30 10.10 16.39
C ASN A 22 22.54 9.49 15.75
N ILE A 23 22.83 8.21 16.02
CA ILE A 23 23.94 7.49 15.39
C ILE A 23 23.73 7.40 13.87
N ILE A 24 22.52 7.04 13.44
CA ILE A 24 22.21 6.88 12.01
C ILE A 24 22.19 8.24 11.30
N THR A 25 21.62 9.29 11.92
CA THR A 25 21.50 10.60 11.26
C THR A 25 22.82 11.34 11.16
N GLN A 26 23.82 11.03 11.99
CA GLN A 26 25.12 11.72 12.07
C GLN A 26 25.02 13.26 12.23
N GLN A 27 23.83 13.80 12.49
CA GLN A 27 23.60 15.23 12.62
C GLN A 27 23.80 15.65 14.09
N THR A 28 24.74 16.57 14.31
CA THR A 28 24.93 17.32 15.57
C THR A 28 23.89 18.43 15.77
N SER A 29 22.67 18.30 15.22
CA SER A 29 21.65 19.34 15.30
C SER A 29 20.27 18.79 15.66
N SER A 30 20.05 18.61 16.95
CA SER A 30 18.95 19.31 17.60
C SER A 30 19.31 19.39 19.07
N LEU A 31 19.73 20.59 19.49
CA LEU A 31 19.53 21.02 20.86
C LEU A 31 18.13 20.56 21.26
N VAL A 32 18.14 19.60 22.17
CA VAL A 32 16.97 19.09 22.87
C VAL A 32 16.34 20.33 23.50
N ASP A 33 15.13 20.67 23.05
CA ASP A 33 14.27 21.52 23.85
C ASP A 33 13.97 20.71 25.11
N LYS A 34 14.80 20.92 26.15
CA LYS A 34 14.74 20.23 27.44
C LYS A 34 13.53 20.75 28.22
N LYS A 35 12.32 20.42 27.75
CA LYS A 35 11.12 20.37 28.58
C LYS A 35 10.69 18.91 28.69
N PRO A 36 10.93 18.24 29.84
CA PRO A 36 10.32 16.94 30.09
C PRO A 36 8.80 17.16 30.14
N GLY A 37 8.07 16.65 29.14
CA GLY A 37 6.59 16.68 29.19
C GLY A 37 5.78 16.72 27.89
N THR A 38 6.37 16.80 26.68
CA THR A 38 5.54 17.04 25.47
C THR A 38 5.77 16.14 24.25
N THR A 39 6.70 15.19 24.26
CA THR A 39 6.94 14.31 23.10
C THR A 39 5.96 13.13 23.03
N ALA A 40 4.72 13.43 22.67
CA ALA A 40 3.76 12.44 22.21
C ALA A 40 3.85 12.18 20.69
N ASP A 41 4.67 12.93 19.94
CA ASP A 41 4.77 12.87 18.48
C ASP A 41 6.02 12.11 18.00
N ILE A 42 5.83 11.31 16.94
CA ILE A 42 6.89 10.53 16.29
C ILE A 42 7.89 11.50 15.64
N LYS A 43 9.15 11.48 16.07
CA LYS A 43 10.21 12.29 15.45
C LYS A 43 10.53 11.70 14.08
N LYS A 44 10.66 12.57 13.06
CA LYS A 44 10.90 12.17 11.67
C LYS A 44 12.13 12.88 11.15
N GLU A 45 13.09 12.12 10.64
CA GLU A 45 14.32 12.67 10.04
C GLU A 45 14.48 12.16 8.62
N LEU A 46 15.03 13.00 7.75
CA LEU A 46 15.28 12.67 6.35
C LEU A 46 16.79 12.58 6.15
N ILE A 47 17.24 11.42 5.70
CA ILE A 47 18.66 11.14 5.48
C ILE A 47 18.86 10.43 4.15
N GLU A 48 20.10 10.36 3.72
CA GLU A 48 20.53 9.55 2.59
C GLU A 48 21.49 8.48 3.08
N LEU A 49 21.18 7.21 2.81
CA LEU A 49 22.07 6.08 3.08
C LEU A 49 22.61 5.61 1.74
N HIS A 50 23.93 5.46 1.60
CA HIS A 50 24.59 5.27 0.31
C HIS A 50 24.03 4.08 -0.48
N ASN A 51 23.82 2.93 0.17
CA ASN A 51 23.36 1.70 -0.50
C ASN A 51 21.82 1.55 -0.55
N ILE A 52 21.07 2.43 0.11
CA ILE A 52 19.59 2.35 0.20
C ILE A 52 18.93 3.53 -0.53
N GLY A 53 19.56 4.70 -0.56
CA GLY A 53 19.03 5.95 -1.11
C GLY A 53 18.32 6.82 -0.06
N PRO A 54 17.32 7.63 -0.47
CA PRO A 54 16.66 8.57 0.43
C PRO A 54 15.75 7.83 1.42
N VAL A 55 16.01 8.05 2.70
CA VAL A 55 15.34 7.38 3.82
C VAL A 55 14.61 8.40 4.69
N LYS A 56 13.45 7.98 5.20
CA LYS A 56 12.72 8.66 6.27
C LYS A 56 12.76 7.80 7.53
N LEU A 57 13.45 8.27 8.55
CA LEU A 57 13.53 7.62 9.85
C LEU A 57 12.37 8.05 10.75
N PHE A 58 11.78 7.11 11.46
CA PHE A 58 10.73 7.36 12.46
C PHE A 58 11.21 6.89 13.84
N ASP A 59 11.32 7.79 14.81
CA ASP A 59 11.51 7.42 16.23
C ASP A 59 10.16 7.34 16.92
N THR A 60 9.79 6.14 17.35
CA THR A 60 8.48 5.88 17.96
C THR A 60 8.53 6.10 19.47
N ALA A 61 7.42 6.57 20.06
CA ALA A 61 7.30 6.61 21.50
C ALA A 61 7.29 5.18 22.07
N GLY A 62 8.07 4.91 23.12
CA GLY A 62 8.03 3.61 23.81
C GLY A 62 6.69 3.44 24.55
N ILE A 63 6.08 2.24 24.48
CA ILE A 63 4.78 1.95 25.10
C ILE A 63 4.98 1.34 26.49
N ASN A 64 5.30 2.13 27.51
CA ASN A 64 5.31 1.66 28.91
C ASN A 64 4.35 2.42 29.84
N GLU A 65 3.59 3.40 29.32
CA GLU A 65 2.65 4.18 30.13
C GLU A 65 1.26 3.54 30.15
N LYS A 66 0.67 3.40 31.34
CA LYS A 66 -0.73 2.97 31.52
C LYS A 66 -1.69 4.15 31.32
N GLY A 67 -2.97 3.88 31.05
CA GLY A 67 -4.02 4.91 30.91
C GLY A 67 -4.27 5.39 29.47
N ILE A 68 -5.00 6.51 29.32
CA ILE A 68 -5.44 7.08 28.03
C ILE A 68 -4.23 7.46 27.16
N LEU A 69 -3.17 8.01 27.77
CA LEU A 69 -1.94 8.40 27.08
C LEU A 69 -1.20 7.18 26.51
N GLY A 70 -1.19 6.07 27.26
CA GLY A 70 -0.69 4.77 26.81
C GLY A 70 -1.41 4.23 25.58
N LYS A 71 -2.75 4.30 25.56
CA LYS A 71 -3.55 3.89 24.39
C LYS A 71 -3.22 4.72 23.15
N LYS A 72 -3.14 6.06 23.29
CA LYS A 72 -2.76 6.96 22.18
C LYS A 72 -1.35 6.66 21.65
N LYS A 73 -0.38 6.43 22.54
CA LYS A 73 0.99 6.02 22.16
C LYS A 73 1.00 4.70 21.41
N LYS A 74 0.23 3.70 21.88
CA LYS A 74 0.11 2.40 21.19
C LYS A 74 -0.44 2.52 19.78
N ILE A 75 -1.49 3.33 19.57
CA ILE A 75 -2.04 3.58 18.23
C ILE A 75 -0.98 4.21 17.32
N LYS A 76 -0.26 5.24 17.80
CA LYS A 76 0.82 5.89 17.04
C LYS A 76 1.93 4.92 16.66
N THR A 77 2.35 4.04 17.57
CA THR A 77 3.35 3.01 17.28
C THR A 77 2.87 2.05 16.20
N ILE A 78 1.60 1.60 16.26
CA ILE A 78 1.02 0.74 15.22
C ILE A 78 1.00 1.46 13.86
N LEU A 79 0.61 2.74 13.83
CA LEU A 79 0.61 3.53 12.59
C LEU A 79 2.01 3.71 12.01
N ALA A 80 3.02 3.97 12.84
CA ALA A 80 4.41 4.03 12.41
C ALA A 80 4.88 2.69 11.84
N LEU A 81 4.52 1.58 12.48
CA LEU A 81 4.85 0.22 12.01
C LEU A 81 4.23 -0.04 10.64
N LYS A 82 2.97 0.36 10.44
CA LYS A 82 2.26 0.26 9.17
C LYS A 82 2.89 1.11 8.06
N GLU A 83 3.42 2.29 8.37
CA GLU A 83 4.12 3.16 7.42
C GLU A 83 5.56 2.69 7.10
N SER A 84 6.17 1.86 7.96
CA SER A 84 7.56 1.41 7.81
C SER A 84 7.74 0.34 6.72
N ASP A 85 8.80 0.45 5.93
CA ASP A 85 9.35 -0.61 5.07
C ASP A 85 10.27 -1.54 5.88
N LEU A 86 11.05 -0.96 6.80
CA LEU A 86 11.95 -1.67 7.71
C LEU A 86 11.68 -1.27 9.17
N ILE A 87 11.60 -2.26 10.04
CA ILE A 87 11.50 -2.10 11.49
C ILE A 87 12.87 -2.40 12.11
N LEU A 88 13.47 -1.43 12.79
CA LEU A 88 14.64 -1.63 13.65
C LEU A 88 14.13 -1.81 15.08
N LEU A 89 14.07 -3.05 15.56
CA LEU A 89 13.61 -3.38 16.90
C LEU A 89 14.79 -3.45 17.87
N ILE A 90 14.84 -2.51 18.82
CA ILE A 90 15.85 -2.48 19.87
C ILE A 90 15.34 -3.20 21.11
N ILE A 91 16.18 -4.08 21.66
CA ILE A 91 15.88 -4.90 22.84
C ILE A 91 17.05 -4.77 23.83
N ASP A 92 16.74 -4.45 25.09
CA ASP A 92 17.65 -4.76 26.20
C ASP A 92 17.43 -6.23 26.60
N PRO A 93 18.39 -7.13 26.32
CA PRO A 93 18.21 -8.55 26.59
C PRO A 93 18.08 -8.88 28.08
N PHE A 94 18.42 -7.95 28.98
CA PHE A 94 18.36 -8.12 30.42
C PHE A 94 17.10 -7.51 31.05
N ASN A 95 16.19 -6.94 30.26
CA ASN A 95 14.94 -6.36 30.75
C ASN A 95 13.71 -7.20 30.30
N PRO A 96 13.01 -7.90 31.21
CA PRO A 96 11.83 -8.69 30.87
C PRO A 96 10.69 -7.90 30.22
N ILE A 97 10.54 -6.61 30.56
CA ILE A 97 9.50 -5.74 29.99
C ILE A 97 9.75 -5.54 28.49
N ASP A 98 11.01 -5.37 28.10
CA ASP A 98 11.42 -5.18 26.70
C ASP A 98 11.13 -6.42 25.87
N LEU A 99 11.28 -7.62 26.45
CA LEU A 99 10.97 -8.88 25.77
C LEU A 99 9.47 -9.02 25.45
N LYS A 100 8.60 -8.62 26.38
CA LYS A 100 7.15 -8.62 26.13
C LYS A 100 6.79 -7.65 25.00
N TYR A 101 7.34 -6.45 25.05
CA TYR A 101 7.13 -5.43 24.01
C TYR A 101 7.67 -5.90 22.65
N ALA A 102 8.88 -6.46 22.61
CA ALA A 102 9.49 -7.01 21.42
C ALA A 102 8.59 -8.07 20.78
N LYS A 103 8.03 -8.99 21.57
CA LYS A 103 7.09 -10.00 21.07
C LYS A 103 5.84 -9.37 20.43
N GLU A 104 5.27 -8.33 21.03
CA GLU A 104 4.13 -7.61 20.46
C GLU A 104 4.47 -6.97 19.10
N ILE A 105 5.62 -6.28 19.01
CA ILE A 105 6.06 -5.63 17.76
C ILE A 105 6.40 -6.67 16.68
N LEU A 106 7.08 -7.76 17.02
CA LEU A 106 7.41 -8.83 16.08
C LEU A 106 6.14 -9.51 15.54
N ASN A 107 5.13 -9.73 16.38
CA ASN A 107 3.85 -10.27 15.93
C ASN A 107 3.15 -9.32 14.94
N LEU A 108 3.15 -8.01 15.23
CA LEU A 108 2.62 -7.01 14.30
C LEU A 108 3.42 -6.96 13.00
N ALA A 109 4.76 -7.01 13.08
CA ALA A 109 5.63 -7.06 11.90
C ALA A 109 5.32 -8.27 11.02
N LYS A 110 5.12 -9.46 11.62
CA LYS A 110 4.72 -10.69 10.93
C LYS A 110 3.34 -10.53 10.26
N ILE A 111 2.35 -10.01 11.00
CA ILE A 111 0.99 -9.74 10.49
C ILE A 111 1.02 -8.81 9.27
N TYR A 112 1.73 -7.69 9.37
CA TYR A 112 1.81 -6.68 8.31
C TYR A 112 2.90 -6.99 7.27
N LYS A 113 3.53 -8.16 7.34
CA LYS A 113 4.58 -8.63 6.44
C LYS A 113 5.69 -7.59 6.24
N LYS A 114 6.17 -7.02 7.34
CA LYS A 114 7.23 -6.02 7.37
C LYS A 114 8.59 -6.69 7.49
N SER A 115 9.59 -6.14 6.82
CA SER A 115 10.99 -6.48 7.10
C SER A 115 11.35 -5.91 8.47
N TYR A 116 12.09 -6.67 9.27
CA TYR A 116 12.53 -6.22 10.59
C TYR A 116 13.91 -6.76 10.92
N PHE A 117 14.70 -5.97 11.64
CA PHE A 117 15.99 -6.36 12.22
C PHE A 117 15.94 -6.19 13.73
N VAL A 118 16.70 -7.01 14.44
CA VAL A 118 16.77 -6.97 15.91
C VAL A 118 18.13 -6.44 16.37
N ILE A 119 18.12 -5.37 17.14
CA ILE A 119 19.33 -4.76 17.73
C ILE A 119 19.30 -5.02 19.23
N TYR A 120 20.17 -5.89 19.71
CA TYR A 120 20.37 -6.12 21.13
C TYR A 120 21.32 -5.05 21.67
N ASN A 121 20.77 -4.09 22.43
CA ASN A 121 21.54 -3.03 23.04
C ASN A 121 22.11 -3.48 24.39
N ILE A 122 23.42 -3.68 24.46
CA ILE A 122 24.14 -4.17 25.64
C ILE A 122 24.86 -3.03 26.36
N PHE A 123 24.10 -2.24 27.14
CA PHE A 123 24.61 -1.10 27.89
C PHE A 123 25.86 -1.46 28.74
N GLU A 124 26.88 -0.61 28.65
CA GLU A 124 28.15 -0.79 29.34
C GLU A 124 28.03 -0.99 30.87
N ASN A 125 27.12 -0.26 31.53
CA ASN A 125 26.89 -0.37 32.97
C ASN A 125 26.26 -1.71 33.42
N LYS A 126 25.68 -2.49 32.50
CA LYS A 126 25.13 -3.84 32.81
C LYS A 126 26.12 -4.97 32.51
N LYS A 127 27.21 -4.70 31.77
CA LYS A 127 28.31 -5.67 31.53
C LYS A 127 29.06 -6.07 32.80
N ARG A 128 29.09 -5.20 33.83
CA ARG A 128 29.69 -5.54 35.14
C ARG A 128 29.00 -6.74 35.83
N TYR A 129 27.78 -7.11 35.43
CA TYR A 129 27.04 -8.25 35.98
C TYR A 129 27.11 -9.53 35.12
N TYR A 130 27.50 -9.45 33.83
CA TYR A 130 27.41 -10.58 32.91
C TYR A 130 28.62 -10.65 31.96
N GLU A 131 29.33 -11.78 31.99
CA GLU A 131 30.39 -12.11 31.04
C GLU A 131 29.86 -12.21 29.59
N VAL A 132 30.75 -12.01 28.61
CA VAL A 132 30.40 -12.06 27.17
C VAL A 132 29.75 -13.38 26.77
N ARG A 133 30.22 -14.52 27.31
CA ARG A 133 29.63 -15.85 27.05
C ARG A 133 28.18 -15.95 27.55
N LYS A 134 27.92 -15.46 28.77
CA LYS A 134 26.56 -15.41 29.36
C LYS A 134 25.61 -14.53 28.54
N THR A 135 26.12 -13.45 27.94
CA THR A 135 25.30 -12.56 27.08
C THR A 135 24.83 -13.27 25.81
N GLN A 136 25.69 -14.06 25.17
CA GLN A 136 25.32 -14.82 23.97
C GLN A 136 24.28 -15.90 24.29
N GLU A 137 24.42 -16.61 25.40
CA GLU A 137 23.45 -17.63 25.86
C GLU A 137 22.08 -17.01 26.14
N VAL A 138 22.04 -15.86 26.82
CA VAL A 138 20.81 -15.11 27.09
C VAL A 138 20.13 -14.72 25.78
N ILE A 139 20.87 -14.16 24.82
CA ILE A 139 20.32 -13.76 23.52
C ILE A 139 19.78 -14.97 22.75
N GLN A 140 20.51 -16.09 22.71
CA GLN A 140 20.02 -17.32 22.07
C GLN A 140 18.73 -17.85 22.72
N SER A 141 18.60 -17.71 24.05
CA SER A 141 17.36 -18.07 24.75
C SER A 141 16.19 -17.16 24.38
N ILE A 142 16.46 -15.85 24.20
CA ILE A 142 15.47 -14.85 23.79
C ILE A 142 15.01 -15.10 22.35
N GLU A 143 15.94 -15.38 21.43
CA GLU A 143 15.62 -15.67 20.04
C GLU A 143 14.70 -16.87 19.89
N ARG A 144 14.95 -17.94 20.66
CA ARG A 144 14.05 -19.09 20.75
C ARG A 144 12.66 -18.70 21.25
N LYS A 145 12.56 -17.86 22.29
CA LYS A 145 11.27 -17.39 22.84
C LYS A 145 10.51 -16.45 21.90
N LEU A 146 11.22 -15.67 21.10
CA LEU A 146 10.65 -14.72 20.14
C LEU A 146 10.38 -15.34 18.77
N GLU A 147 10.87 -16.56 18.52
CA GLU A 147 10.88 -17.21 17.21
C GLU A 147 11.43 -16.25 16.14
N ASN A 148 12.58 -15.65 16.46
CA ASN A 148 13.23 -14.65 15.61
C ASN A 148 14.32 -15.28 14.77
N ASN A 149 14.13 -15.25 13.45
CA ASN A 149 15.14 -15.65 12.46
C ASN A 149 15.67 -14.48 11.63
N ALA A 150 15.33 -13.24 12.01
CA ALA A 150 15.74 -12.05 11.28
C ALA A 150 17.19 -11.64 11.59
N PRO A 151 17.84 -10.87 10.70
CA PRO A 151 19.15 -10.31 10.95
C PRO A 151 19.23 -9.60 12.31
N LYS A 152 20.35 -9.82 13.01
CA LYS A 152 20.57 -9.27 14.34
C LYS A 152 21.91 -8.57 14.48
N LEU A 153 21.94 -7.56 15.34
CA LEU A 153 23.14 -6.86 15.74
C LEU A 153 23.22 -6.80 17.27
N ILE A 154 24.34 -7.23 17.83
CA ILE A 154 24.67 -7.03 19.24
C ILE A 154 25.65 -5.87 19.32
N VAL A 155 25.26 -4.79 20.00
CA VAL A 155 26.03 -3.55 20.05
C VAL A 155 25.78 -2.80 21.34
N ASP A 156 26.77 -2.02 21.76
CA ASP A 156 26.63 -1.05 22.84
C ASP A 156 26.37 0.31 22.22
N LEU A 157 25.12 0.79 22.27
CA LEU A 157 24.74 2.05 21.63
C LEU A 157 25.34 3.28 22.34
N SER A 158 25.91 3.14 23.54
CA SER A 158 26.65 4.24 24.19
C SER A 158 28.00 4.52 23.54
N LYS A 159 28.54 3.56 22.78
CA LYS A 159 29.84 3.67 22.11
C LYS A 159 29.68 4.11 20.67
N SER A 160 30.71 4.78 20.14
CA SER A 160 30.77 5.13 18.72
C SER A 160 30.87 3.87 17.86
N ASN A 161 29.73 3.42 17.35
CA ASN A 161 29.59 2.21 16.52
C ASN A 161 28.88 2.53 15.18
N THR A 162 28.94 3.77 14.72
CA THR A 162 28.20 4.28 13.56
C THR A 162 28.43 3.44 12.31
N ALA A 163 29.70 3.22 11.93
CA ALA A 163 30.04 2.43 10.74
C ALA A 163 29.47 1.01 10.79
N LYS A 164 29.56 0.33 11.96
CA LYS A 164 29.04 -1.02 12.15
C LYS A 164 27.51 -1.07 12.03
N ILE A 165 26.80 -0.09 12.58
CA ILE A 165 25.34 -0.02 12.56
C ILE A 165 24.84 0.27 11.15
N ILE A 166 25.47 1.22 10.43
CA ILE A 166 25.11 1.54 9.06
C ILE A 166 25.39 0.35 8.15
N ALA A 167 26.58 -0.25 8.22
CA ALA A 167 26.92 -1.45 7.45
C ALA A 167 25.92 -2.58 7.71
N PHE A 168 25.57 -2.85 8.97
CA PHE A 168 24.55 -3.85 9.29
C PHE A 168 23.20 -3.58 8.60
N ILE A 169 22.74 -2.32 8.59
CA ILE A 169 21.48 -1.96 7.92
C ILE A 169 21.62 -2.14 6.42
N GLU A 170 22.68 -1.62 5.80
CA GLU A 170 22.90 -1.68 4.35
C GLU A 170 23.12 -3.10 3.82
N ASP A 171 23.91 -3.92 4.52
CA ASP A 171 24.25 -5.28 4.10
C ASP A 171 23.04 -6.23 4.18
N ASN A 172 22.13 -5.99 5.13
CA ASN A 172 20.98 -6.85 5.36
C ASN A 172 19.70 -6.30 4.73
N PHE A 173 19.60 -4.99 4.52
CA PHE A 173 18.43 -4.40 3.88
C PHE A 173 18.54 -4.49 2.38
N GLN A 174 18.04 -5.59 1.86
CA GLN A 174 17.62 -5.61 0.48
C GLN A 174 16.27 -4.92 0.42
N MET A 175 16.19 -3.83 -0.35
CA MET A 175 14.91 -3.29 -0.76
C MET A 175 14.16 -4.47 -1.38
N ASN A 176 13.08 -4.91 -0.74
CA ASN A 176 12.28 -6.04 -1.21
C ASN A 176 11.79 -5.68 -2.61
N LYS A 177 12.56 -6.07 -3.64
CA LYS A 177 12.25 -5.94 -5.06
C LYS A 177 11.12 -6.90 -5.47
N GLN A 178 10.50 -7.58 -4.51
CA GLN A 178 9.12 -8.03 -4.67
C GLN A 178 8.18 -6.81 -4.66
N GLU A 179 8.39 -5.85 -5.57
CA GLU A 179 7.22 -5.34 -6.26
C GLU A 179 6.56 -6.59 -6.85
N SER A 180 5.33 -6.89 -6.45
CA SER A 180 4.60 -7.95 -7.13
C SER A 180 4.56 -7.57 -8.59
N GLU A 181 5.33 -8.27 -9.42
CA GLU A 181 5.33 -8.06 -10.86
C GLU A 181 3.91 -8.33 -11.33
N PHE A 182 3.18 -7.26 -11.65
CA PHE A 182 1.83 -7.41 -12.18
C PHE A 182 1.96 -7.89 -13.63
N LEU A 183 1.06 -8.80 -14.02
CA LEU A 183 1.04 -9.39 -15.36
C LEU A 183 2.41 -10.00 -15.74
N PRO A 184 2.93 -10.97 -14.97
CA PRO A 184 4.27 -11.56 -15.19
C PRO A 184 4.37 -12.38 -16.48
N HIS A 185 3.23 -12.70 -17.11
CA HIS A 185 3.18 -13.41 -18.38
C HIS A 185 3.65 -12.56 -19.58
N LEU A 186 3.68 -11.22 -19.45
CA LEU A 186 4.21 -10.32 -20.47
C LEU A 186 5.75 -10.32 -20.45
N LYS A 187 6.36 -10.33 -21.64
CA LYS A 187 7.80 -10.57 -21.85
C LYS A 187 8.44 -9.51 -22.74
N VAL A 188 9.77 -9.50 -22.76
CA VAL A 188 10.57 -8.67 -23.67
C VAL A 188 10.09 -8.84 -25.11
N GLY A 189 9.86 -7.72 -25.81
CA GLY A 189 9.33 -7.70 -27.18
C GLY A 189 7.80 -7.71 -27.28
N ASP A 190 7.06 -7.82 -26.17
CA ASP A 190 5.64 -7.53 -26.14
C ASP A 190 5.37 -6.02 -26.19
N THR A 191 4.25 -5.64 -26.82
CA THR A 191 3.75 -4.26 -26.83
C THR A 191 2.48 -4.15 -25.99
N VAL A 192 2.41 -3.07 -25.18
CA VAL A 192 1.26 -2.71 -24.36
C VAL A 192 0.69 -1.36 -24.82
N PHE A 193 -0.60 -1.33 -25.09
CA PHE A 193 -1.32 -0.14 -25.54
C PHE A 193 -1.99 0.57 -24.36
N LEU A 194 -1.53 1.77 -24.01
CA LEU A 194 -2.04 2.58 -22.91
C LEU A 194 -3.04 3.63 -23.44
N ASN A 195 -4.34 3.34 -23.35
CA ASN A 195 -5.39 4.31 -23.68
C ASN A 195 -5.69 5.22 -22.46
N ILE A 196 -5.23 6.46 -22.54
CA ILE A 196 -5.28 7.48 -21.49
C ILE A 196 -6.08 8.68 -22.01
N PRO A 197 -7.42 8.66 -21.89
CA PRO A 197 -8.21 9.85 -22.14
C PRO A 197 -7.81 10.98 -21.19
N MET A 198 -7.81 12.22 -21.69
CA MET A 198 -7.52 13.41 -20.87
C MET A 198 -8.77 14.29 -20.79
N ASP A 199 -9.10 14.70 -19.58
CA ASP A 199 -10.21 15.58 -19.20
C ASP A 199 -9.71 16.82 -18.44
N GLU A 200 -10.62 17.68 -17.98
CA GLU A 200 -10.30 18.90 -17.24
C GLU A 200 -9.60 18.63 -15.89
N GLU A 201 -9.83 17.46 -15.30
CA GLU A 201 -9.23 17.05 -14.01
C GLU A 201 -7.81 16.49 -14.19
N THR A 202 -7.39 16.25 -15.43
CA THR A 202 -6.07 15.71 -15.74
C THR A 202 -4.99 16.76 -15.47
N PRO A 203 -4.01 16.48 -14.59
CA PRO A 203 -2.98 17.44 -14.22
C PRO A 203 -2.08 17.80 -15.41
N ARG A 204 -1.73 19.09 -15.53
CA ARG A 204 -0.79 19.55 -16.56
C ARG A 204 0.62 18.99 -16.30
N ASN A 205 1.33 18.68 -17.39
CA ASN A 205 2.75 18.30 -17.42
C ASN A 205 3.14 17.01 -16.67
N ARG A 206 2.18 16.15 -16.32
CA ARG A 206 2.49 14.84 -15.72
C ARG A 206 1.37 13.82 -15.97
N LEU A 207 1.75 12.55 -16.03
CA LEU A 207 0.80 11.45 -15.95
C LEU A 207 0.23 11.30 -14.54
N LEU A 208 -0.94 10.67 -14.42
CA LEU A 208 -1.43 10.19 -13.14
C LEU A 208 -0.51 9.09 -12.60
N ARG A 209 -0.46 8.94 -11.28
CA ARG A 209 0.42 7.97 -10.63
C ARG A 209 0.24 6.53 -11.17
N PRO A 210 -0.98 6.00 -11.37
CA PRO A 210 -1.15 4.66 -11.96
C PRO A 210 -0.56 4.54 -13.37
N GLN A 211 -0.76 5.57 -14.20
CA GLN A 211 -0.28 5.58 -15.59
C GLN A 211 1.25 5.62 -15.65
N ALA A 212 1.87 6.53 -14.87
CA ALA A 212 3.32 6.63 -14.77
C ALA A 212 3.95 5.35 -14.22
N TYR A 213 3.36 4.77 -13.17
CA TYR A 213 3.86 3.55 -12.54
C TYR A 213 3.81 2.36 -13.51
N VAL A 214 2.68 2.15 -14.19
CA VAL A 214 2.53 1.07 -15.17
C VAL A 214 3.52 1.21 -16.31
N GLN A 215 3.67 2.43 -16.84
CA GLN A 215 4.62 2.70 -17.92
C GLN A 215 6.07 2.44 -17.49
N GLU A 216 6.46 2.96 -16.34
CA GLU A 216 7.81 2.80 -15.80
C GLU A 216 8.17 1.33 -15.52
N ASN A 217 7.23 0.56 -14.94
CA ASN A 217 7.43 -0.85 -14.66
C ASN A 217 7.64 -1.68 -15.94
N PHE A 218 6.85 -1.42 -16.99
CA PHE A 218 7.04 -2.09 -18.28
C PHE A 218 8.36 -1.71 -18.96
N LEU A 219 8.76 -0.43 -18.88
CA LEU A 219 10.06 0.00 -19.41
C LEU A 219 11.23 -0.71 -18.72
N ARG A 220 11.17 -0.91 -17.40
CA ARG A 220 12.17 -1.70 -16.65
C ARG A 220 12.26 -3.15 -17.11
N ARG A 221 11.17 -3.70 -17.64
CA ARG A 221 11.05 -5.07 -18.14
C ARG A 221 11.31 -5.19 -19.65
N TYR A 222 11.79 -4.12 -20.30
CA TYR A 222 12.00 -4.05 -21.75
C TYR A 222 10.71 -4.36 -22.56
N ILE A 223 9.55 -3.99 -22.01
CA ILE A 223 8.25 -4.10 -22.67
C ILE A 223 7.90 -2.73 -23.28
N ALA A 224 7.56 -2.71 -24.56
CA ALA A 224 7.24 -1.48 -25.26
C ALA A 224 5.85 -0.98 -24.85
N THR A 225 5.73 0.31 -24.52
CA THR A 225 4.45 0.94 -24.20
C THR A 225 4.11 2.01 -25.23
N PHE A 226 2.87 2.03 -25.71
CA PHE A 226 2.36 3.09 -26.57
C PHE A 226 1.23 3.83 -25.88
N ALA A 227 1.40 5.13 -25.59
CA ALA A 227 0.36 5.95 -24.97
C ALA A 227 -0.50 6.65 -26.02
N TYR A 228 -1.81 6.67 -25.81
CA TYR A 228 -2.78 7.28 -26.72
C TYR A 228 -3.88 8.01 -25.97
N ARG A 229 -4.15 9.23 -26.43
CA ARG A 229 -5.28 10.02 -25.95
C ARG A 229 -6.50 9.78 -26.83
N MET A 230 -7.49 9.08 -26.29
CA MET A 230 -8.83 8.98 -26.88
C MET A 230 -9.63 10.25 -26.62
N ASP A 231 -10.40 10.67 -27.63
CA ASP A 231 -11.37 11.75 -27.53
C ASP A 231 -12.72 11.17 -27.09
N LEU A 232 -12.99 11.18 -25.78
CA LEU A 232 -14.22 10.61 -25.23
C LEU A 232 -15.47 11.35 -25.68
N ILE A 233 -15.37 12.66 -25.93
CA ILE A 233 -16.49 13.48 -26.40
C ILE A 233 -16.92 12.99 -27.79
N LYS A 234 -15.96 12.75 -28.69
CA LYS A 234 -16.25 12.17 -30.00
C LYS A 234 -16.68 10.71 -29.91
N ALA A 235 -16.02 9.90 -29.09
CA ALA A 235 -16.34 8.48 -28.95
C ALA A 235 -17.76 8.22 -28.41
N ARG A 236 -18.26 9.08 -27.54
CA ARG A 236 -19.63 9.05 -26.99
C ARG A 236 -20.62 9.93 -27.74
N ASN A 237 -20.19 10.55 -28.84
CA ASN A 237 -21.04 11.50 -29.53
C ASN A 237 -22.27 10.79 -30.13
N PRO A 238 -23.49 11.30 -29.93
CA PRO A 238 -24.69 10.74 -30.57
C PRO A 238 -24.62 10.83 -32.11
N ASN A 239 -23.83 11.76 -32.66
CA ASN A 239 -23.56 11.82 -34.10
C ASN A 239 -22.63 10.67 -34.52
N LYS A 240 -23.21 9.68 -35.21
CA LYS A 240 -22.50 8.50 -35.74
C LYS A 240 -21.27 8.84 -36.57
N LYS A 241 -21.25 9.96 -37.29
CA LYS A 241 -20.09 10.37 -38.11
C LYS A 241 -18.88 10.71 -37.25
N GLN A 242 -19.07 11.45 -36.15
CA GLN A 242 -17.99 11.82 -35.24
C GLN A 242 -17.48 10.62 -34.44
N GLN A 243 -18.40 9.77 -33.97
CA GLN A 243 -18.04 8.52 -33.31
C GLN A 243 -17.22 7.61 -34.23
N GLU A 244 -17.65 7.44 -35.49
CA GLU A 244 -16.95 6.59 -36.46
C GLU A 244 -15.57 7.16 -36.83
N GLN A 245 -15.41 8.48 -36.89
CA GLN A 245 -14.10 9.11 -37.10
C GLN A 245 -13.12 8.77 -35.97
N GLU A 246 -13.55 8.91 -34.71
CA GLU A 246 -12.70 8.58 -33.57
C GLU A 246 -12.40 7.08 -33.50
N LYS A 247 -13.42 6.24 -33.76
CA LYS A 247 -13.25 4.79 -33.84
C LYS A 247 -12.23 4.39 -34.89
N LYS A 248 -12.29 4.97 -36.10
CA LYS A 248 -11.31 4.72 -37.17
C LYS A 248 -9.90 5.15 -36.76
N ARG A 249 -9.75 6.32 -36.12
CA ARG A 249 -8.46 6.80 -35.61
C ARG A 249 -7.86 5.81 -34.61
N PHE A 250 -8.68 5.35 -33.66
CA PHE A 250 -8.28 4.39 -32.64
C PHE A 250 -7.94 3.00 -33.22
N GLN A 251 -8.77 2.47 -34.12
CA GLN A 251 -8.54 1.19 -34.77
C GLN A 251 -7.30 1.19 -35.67
N LYS A 252 -6.99 2.32 -36.34
CA LYS A 252 -5.75 2.47 -37.10
C LYS A 252 -4.52 2.28 -36.21
N THR A 253 -4.55 2.86 -35.02
CA THR A 253 -3.48 2.68 -34.02
C THR A 253 -3.39 1.23 -33.55
N ILE A 254 -4.51 0.56 -33.28
CA ILE A 254 -4.49 -0.87 -32.90
C ILE A 254 -3.83 -1.71 -33.99
N LYS A 255 -4.19 -1.52 -35.27
CA LYS A 255 -3.60 -2.28 -36.37
C LYS A 255 -2.07 -2.11 -36.44
N LEU A 256 -1.59 -0.87 -36.32
CA LEU A 256 -0.16 -0.58 -36.25
C LEU A 256 0.52 -1.32 -35.10
N LEU A 257 -0.08 -1.33 -33.91
CA LEU A 257 0.51 -1.98 -32.73
C LEU A 257 0.43 -3.51 -32.81
N GLN A 258 -0.57 -4.08 -33.48
CA GLN A 258 -0.66 -5.52 -33.72
C GLN A 258 0.53 -6.04 -34.53
N GLU A 259 1.01 -5.27 -35.50
CA GLU A 259 2.26 -5.57 -36.23
C GLU A 259 3.50 -5.56 -35.31
N GLN A 260 3.40 -4.87 -34.17
CA GLN A 260 4.44 -4.78 -33.13
C GLN A 260 4.16 -5.72 -31.94
N ASN A 261 3.50 -6.85 -32.16
CA ASN A 261 3.21 -7.85 -31.11
C ASN A 261 2.41 -7.26 -29.91
N LEU A 262 1.35 -6.51 -30.20
CA LEU A 262 0.41 -6.03 -29.18
C LEU A 262 -0.22 -7.18 -28.40
N LYS A 263 0.04 -7.24 -27.09
CA LYS A 263 -0.54 -8.25 -26.19
C LYS A 263 -1.70 -7.74 -25.36
N LEU A 264 -1.64 -6.49 -24.91
CA LEU A 264 -2.57 -5.97 -23.92
C LEU A 264 -2.90 -4.51 -24.18
N LEU A 265 -4.17 -4.15 -23.98
CA LEU A 265 -4.61 -2.77 -23.87
C LEU A 265 -5.01 -2.43 -22.44
N ILE A 266 -4.43 -1.37 -21.89
CA ILE A 266 -4.75 -0.84 -20.56
C ILE A 266 -5.45 0.49 -20.74
N THR A 267 -6.58 0.69 -20.05
CA THR A 267 -7.33 1.95 -20.15
C THR A 267 -7.80 2.49 -18.81
N ASP A 268 -8.07 3.79 -18.74
CA ASP A 268 -8.79 4.36 -17.60
C ASP A 268 -10.22 3.81 -17.51
N SER A 269 -10.72 3.62 -16.30
CA SER A 269 -12.10 3.14 -16.04
C SER A 269 -13.18 4.04 -16.62
N GLN A 270 -12.83 5.25 -17.06
CA GLN A 270 -13.76 6.15 -17.73
C GLN A 270 -13.91 5.89 -19.23
N ALA A 271 -13.13 5.00 -19.84
CA ALA A 271 -13.24 4.68 -21.27
C ALA A 271 -13.66 3.24 -21.53
N ILE A 272 -13.84 2.43 -20.49
CA ILE A 272 -14.08 0.99 -20.61
C ILE A 272 -15.42 0.65 -21.29
N ASP A 273 -16.40 1.55 -21.24
CA ASP A 273 -17.67 1.51 -22.00
C ASP A 273 -17.46 1.55 -23.51
N ILE A 274 -16.42 2.25 -23.97
CA ILE A 274 -16.04 2.36 -25.37
C ILE A 274 -15.03 1.29 -25.76
N ILE A 275 -14.01 1.08 -24.92
CA ILE A 275 -12.93 0.15 -25.19
C ILE A 275 -13.43 -1.28 -25.26
N HIS A 276 -14.33 -1.68 -24.35
CA HIS A 276 -14.89 -3.03 -24.37
C HIS A 276 -15.50 -3.39 -25.74
N PRO A 277 -16.50 -2.69 -26.29
CA PRO A 277 -17.09 -3.05 -27.57
C PRO A 277 -16.13 -2.86 -28.76
N TRP A 278 -15.22 -1.88 -28.73
CA TRP A 278 -14.35 -1.56 -29.87
C TRP A 278 -13.15 -2.49 -30.04
N THR A 279 -12.84 -3.31 -29.03
CA THR A 279 -11.62 -4.14 -28.99
C THR A 279 -11.91 -5.61 -28.76
N ARG A 280 -13.05 -6.12 -29.23
CA ARG A 280 -13.36 -7.56 -29.16
C ARG A 280 -12.23 -8.37 -29.79
N GLY A 281 -11.77 -9.40 -29.07
CA GLY A 281 -10.62 -10.23 -29.46
C GLY A 281 -9.26 -9.77 -28.92
N LEU A 282 -9.15 -8.54 -28.42
CA LEU A 282 -7.94 -8.03 -27.75
C LEU A 282 -8.07 -8.21 -26.24
N GLU A 283 -6.97 -8.61 -25.58
CA GLU A 283 -6.90 -8.62 -24.12
C GLU A 283 -6.89 -7.19 -23.60
N ILE A 284 -7.73 -6.92 -22.61
CA ILE A 284 -7.88 -5.59 -22.04
C ILE A 284 -7.83 -5.66 -20.53
N THR A 285 -7.37 -4.60 -19.89
CA THR A 285 -7.62 -4.34 -18.47
C THR A 285 -7.65 -2.84 -18.21
N THR A 286 -7.76 -2.43 -16.95
CA THR A 286 -7.73 -1.02 -16.57
C THR A 286 -6.61 -0.71 -15.59
N PHE A 287 -6.19 0.56 -15.55
CA PHE A 287 -5.24 1.02 -14.54
C PHE A 287 -5.76 0.76 -13.11
N SER A 288 -7.08 0.85 -12.89
CA SER A 288 -7.67 0.60 -11.57
C SER A 288 -7.57 -0.86 -11.14
N ILE A 289 -7.74 -1.82 -12.06
CA ILE A 289 -7.56 -3.25 -11.78
C ILE A 289 -6.09 -3.56 -11.50
N ILE A 290 -5.16 -3.04 -12.30
CA ILE A 290 -3.72 -3.20 -12.07
C ILE A 290 -3.33 -2.66 -10.68
N MET A 291 -3.80 -1.46 -10.33
CA MET A 291 -3.52 -0.90 -9.00
C MET A 291 -4.11 -1.74 -7.88
N ALA A 292 -5.31 -2.29 -8.05
CA ALA A 292 -5.91 -3.20 -7.06
C ALA A 292 -5.09 -4.48 -6.88
N ASP A 293 -4.54 -5.03 -7.97
CA ASP A 293 -3.66 -6.20 -7.93
C ASP A 293 -2.36 -5.91 -7.18
N ILE A 294 -1.67 -4.82 -7.53
CA ILE A 294 -0.43 -4.37 -6.87
C ILE A 294 -0.65 -4.16 -5.37
N VAL A 295 -1.71 -3.42 -5.03
CA VAL A 295 -2.01 -3.07 -3.63
C VAL A 295 -2.38 -4.30 -2.80
N SER A 296 -3.07 -5.26 -3.39
CA SER A 296 -3.41 -6.52 -2.73
C SER A 296 -2.29 -7.57 -2.75
N ARG A 297 -1.15 -7.25 -3.39
CA ARG A 297 -0.02 -8.18 -3.63
C ARG A 297 -0.48 -9.45 -4.35
N GLY A 298 -1.18 -9.30 -5.47
CA GLY A 298 -1.65 -10.40 -6.29
C GLY A 298 -2.91 -11.10 -5.77
N LYS A 299 -3.62 -10.51 -4.80
CA LYS A 299 -4.83 -11.10 -4.19
C LYS A 299 -6.12 -10.45 -4.71
N LEU A 300 -6.14 -10.20 -6.02
CA LEU A 300 -7.28 -9.59 -6.70
C LEU A 300 -8.56 -10.44 -6.56
N ASN A 301 -8.42 -11.76 -6.43
CA ASN A 301 -9.52 -12.70 -6.18
C ASN A 301 -10.36 -12.35 -4.95
N LEU A 302 -9.75 -11.81 -3.88
CA LEU A 302 -10.48 -11.43 -2.67
C LEU A 302 -11.51 -10.34 -2.95
N PHE A 303 -11.15 -9.37 -3.79
CA PHE A 303 -12.06 -8.29 -4.15
C PHE A 303 -13.19 -8.73 -5.06
N VAL A 304 -12.92 -9.75 -5.88
CA VAL A 304 -13.90 -10.41 -6.75
C VAL A 304 -14.88 -11.23 -5.92
N GLU A 305 -14.39 -12.00 -4.94
CA GLU A 305 -15.25 -12.74 -4.01
C GLU A 305 -16.19 -11.81 -3.24
N GLY A 306 -15.71 -10.62 -2.85
CA GLY A 306 -16.55 -9.61 -2.24
C GLY A 306 -17.71 -9.14 -3.11
N LEU A 307 -17.59 -9.17 -4.44
CA LEU A 307 -18.72 -8.85 -5.33
C LEU A 307 -19.86 -9.85 -5.22
N LYS A 308 -19.60 -11.11 -4.85
CA LYS A 308 -20.66 -12.13 -4.72
C LYS A 308 -21.72 -11.74 -3.69
N VAL A 309 -21.33 -10.93 -2.70
CA VAL A 309 -22.24 -10.41 -1.65
C VAL A 309 -23.35 -9.55 -2.25
N LEU A 310 -23.09 -8.86 -3.36
CA LEU A 310 -24.09 -8.02 -4.04
C LEU A 310 -25.38 -8.81 -4.32
N LYS A 311 -25.28 -10.07 -4.76
CA LYS A 311 -26.44 -10.93 -5.02
C LYS A 311 -27.27 -11.27 -3.76
N SER A 312 -26.69 -11.11 -2.57
CA SER A 312 -27.28 -11.51 -1.29
C SER A 312 -27.76 -10.34 -0.43
N LEU A 313 -27.55 -9.09 -0.89
CA LEU A 313 -27.93 -7.90 -0.14
C LEU A 313 -29.45 -7.81 0.02
N LYS A 314 -29.88 -7.52 1.25
CA LYS A 314 -31.28 -7.38 1.65
C LYS A 314 -31.57 -5.98 2.18
N LYS A 315 -32.85 -5.68 2.33
CA LYS A 315 -33.30 -4.43 2.96
C LYS A 315 -32.72 -4.29 4.37
N GLY A 316 -32.11 -3.15 4.67
CA GLY A 316 -31.47 -2.83 5.94
C GLY A 316 -29.99 -3.22 6.04
N ASP A 317 -29.45 -3.96 5.06
CA ASP A 317 -28.02 -4.29 5.05
C ASP A 317 -27.16 -3.03 4.91
N LYS A 318 -26.02 -3.03 5.59
CA LYS A 318 -25.07 -1.92 5.61
C LYS A 318 -23.88 -2.17 4.70
N ILE A 319 -23.53 -1.18 3.89
CA ILE A 319 -22.32 -1.15 3.06
C ILE A 319 -21.48 0.03 3.51
N LEU A 320 -20.17 -0.19 3.65
CA LEU A 320 -19.20 0.87 3.89
C LEU A 320 -18.49 1.24 2.61
N ILE A 321 -18.57 2.51 2.20
CA ILE A 321 -17.69 3.09 1.18
C ILE A 321 -16.49 3.72 1.90
N ALA A 322 -15.32 3.10 1.76
CA ALA A 322 -14.11 3.48 2.48
C ALA A 322 -13.08 4.14 1.55
N GLU A 323 -12.77 5.41 1.83
CA GLU A 323 -11.80 6.19 1.09
C GLU A 323 -10.57 6.53 1.91
N ALA A 324 -9.45 6.60 1.22
CA ALA A 324 -8.13 6.71 1.80
C ALA A 324 -7.57 8.14 1.83
N CYS A 325 -8.37 9.14 1.41
CA CYS A 325 -7.95 10.53 1.27
C CYS A 325 -9.01 11.51 1.78
N ASN A 326 -8.54 12.67 2.24
CA ASN A 326 -9.35 13.81 2.67
C ASN A 326 -9.04 15.01 1.75
N HIS A 327 -9.31 14.90 0.45
CA HIS A 327 -9.08 15.98 -0.50
C HIS A 327 -10.39 16.73 -0.81
N ASN A 328 -10.28 17.98 -1.25
CA ASN A 328 -11.42 18.75 -1.72
C ASN A 328 -12.03 18.06 -2.93
N ARG A 329 -13.28 17.60 -2.79
CA ARG A 329 -14.01 16.86 -3.82
C ARG A 329 -14.54 17.83 -4.88
N ILE A 330 -14.26 17.54 -6.14
CA ILE A 330 -14.81 18.27 -7.29
C ILE A 330 -16.07 17.53 -7.79
N LYS A 331 -16.95 18.25 -8.49
CA LYS A 331 -18.27 17.82 -8.97
C LYS A 331 -18.23 16.40 -9.59
N GLU A 332 -19.08 15.51 -9.06
CA GLU A 332 -19.28 14.10 -9.47
C GLU A 332 -18.30 13.03 -8.95
N ASP A 333 -17.94 13.11 -7.67
CA ASP A 333 -17.16 12.09 -6.97
C ASP A 333 -17.72 10.65 -7.09
N ILE A 334 -16.85 9.70 -7.44
CA ILE A 334 -17.17 8.29 -7.62
C ILE A 334 -17.73 7.70 -6.33
N GLY A 335 -17.09 7.99 -5.19
CA GLY A 335 -17.42 7.38 -3.91
C GLY A 335 -18.73 7.88 -3.32
N THR A 336 -18.98 9.19 -3.38
CA THR A 336 -20.17 9.81 -2.78
C THR A 336 -21.35 9.99 -3.72
N VAL A 337 -21.15 9.93 -5.04
CA VAL A 337 -22.22 10.19 -6.01
C VAL A 337 -22.45 8.99 -6.92
N GLN A 338 -21.45 8.57 -7.69
CA GLN A 338 -21.67 7.60 -8.77
C GLN A 338 -22.00 6.19 -8.25
N LEU A 339 -21.23 5.70 -7.27
CA LEU A 339 -21.47 4.39 -6.65
C LEU A 339 -22.81 4.34 -5.90
N PRO A 340 -23.14 5.30 -5.01
CA PRO A 340 -24.44 5.33 -4.36
C PRO A 340 -25.61 5.40 -5.35
N LYS A 341 -25.50 6.20 -6.43
CA LYS A 341 -26.53 6.25 -7.48
C LYS A 341 -26.76 4.88 -8.13
N LYS A 342 -25.69 4.17 -8.52
CA LYS A 342 -25.79 2.83 -9.14
C LYS A 342 -26.35 1.79 -8.16
N LEU A 343 -25.90 1.82 -6.91
CA LEU A 343 -26.39 0.94 -5.86
C LEU A 343 -27.90 1.16 -5.60
N ASN A 344 -28.33 2.40 -5.44
CA ASN A 344 -29.74 2.75 -5.27
C ASN A 344 -30.60 2.39 -6.49
N PHE A 345 -30.04 2.47 -7.70
CA PHE A 345 -30.73 2.04 -8.92
C PHE A 345 -30.97 0.53 -8.94
N ILE A 346 -30.01 -0.27 -8.47
CA ILE A 346 -30.10 -1.74 -8.48
C ILE A 346 -30.99 -2.28 -7.34
N TYR A 347 -30.82 -1.78 -6.12
CA TYR A 347 -31.48 -2.33 -4.93
C TYR A 347 -32.73 -1.56 -4.51
N GLY A 348 -33.04 -0.44 -5.17
CA GLY A 348 -34.05 0.51 -4.73
C GLY A 348 -33.49 1.51 -3.72
N LYS A 349 -33.97 2.74 -3.79
CA LYS A 349 -33.55 3.84 -2.92
C LYS A 349 -33.85 3.50 -1.45
N ASP A 350 -32.89 3.74 -0.57
CA ASP A 350 -32.98 3.56 0.89
C ASP A 350 -33.23 2.11 1.36
N ASN A 351 -33.17 1.12 0.45
CA ASN A 351 -33.25 -0.28 0.84
C ASN A 351 -31.93 -0.77 1.47
N ILE A 352 -30.80 -0.27 1.01
CA ILE A 352 -29.49 -0.54 1.61
C ILE A 352 -28.93 0.72 2.26
N ILE A 353 -28.26 0.56 3.40
CA ILE A 353 -27.69 1.67 4.16
C ILE A 353 -26.24 1.85 3.70
N ILE A 354 -25.94 2.99 3.09
CA ILE A 354 -24.60 3.33 2.63
C ILE A 354 -23.98 4.28 3.65
N GLU A 355 -22.95 3.82 4.35
CA GLU A 355 -22.13 4.66 5.24
C GLU A 355 -20.78 4.96 4.56
N HIS A 356 -20.16 6.07 4.94
CA HIS A 356 -18.86 6.47 4.40
C HIS A 356 -17.80 6.59 5.49
N ALA A 357 -16.59 6.13 5.19
CA ALA A 357 -15.41 6.39 6.00
C ALA A 357 -14.36 7.11 5.15
N PHE A 358 -13.94 8.29 5.59
CA PHE A 358 -12.91 9.09 4.96
C PHE A 358 -11.74 9.26 5.92
N GLY A 359 -10.52 9.11 5.43
CA GLY A 359 -9.35 9.34 6.25
C GLY A 359 -8.13 8.57 5.79
N ARG A 360 -6.96 9.10 6.13
CA ARG A 360 -5.70 8.35 6.06
C ARG A 360 -5.61 7.31 7.17
N GLU A 361 -6.19 7.64 8.32
CA GLU A 361 -6.32 6.81 9.50
C GLU A 361 -7.81 6.53 9.66
N VAL A 362 -8.23 5.32 9.30
CA VAL A 362 -9.59 4.88 9.58
C VAL A 362 -9.49 3.95 10.77
N ASP A 363 -10.02 4.39 11.91
CA ASP A 363 -10.27 3.48 13.02
C ASP A 363 -11.34 2.51 12.57
N PHE A 364 -10.91 1.30 12.22
CA PHE A 364 -11.77 0.17 11.86
C PHE A 364 -12.45 -0.44 13.10
N LEU A 365 -12.95 0.42 13.99
CA LEU A 365 -13.78 0.02 15.10
C LEU A 365 -15.16 -0.35 14.55
N ASP A 366 -15.59 -1.57 14.87
CA ASP A 366 -16.89 -2.13 14.49
C ASP A 366 -17.13 -2.22 12.97
N LEU A 367 -16.18 -2.81 12.24
CA LEU A 367 -16.43 -3.19 10.85
C LEU A 367 -17.49 -4.29 10.71
N GLN A 368 -17.70 -5.11 11.74
CA GLN A 368 -18.57 -6.30 11.69
C GLN A 368 -20.04 -5.98 11.38
N LYS A 369 -20.47 -4.73 11.59
CA LYS A 369 -21.82 -4.27 11.21
C LYS A 369 -22.04 -4.17 9.71
N TYR A 370 -20.98 -4.19 8.89
CA TYR A 370 -21.08 -4.06 7.43
C TYR A 370 -21.09 -5.44 6.75
N LYS A 371 -21.96 -5.59 5.75
CA LYS A 371 -21.99 -6.78 4.88
C LYS A 371 -20.94 -6.73 3.78
N LEU A 372 -20.59 -5.53 3.34
CA LEU A 372 -19.63 -5.29 2.27
C LEU A 372 -18.87 -3.99 2.53
N ILE A 373 -17.56 -4.02 2.28
CA ILE A 373 -16.73 -2.81 2.23
C ILE A 373 -16.30 -2.57 0.79
N ILE A 374 -16.62 -1.40 0.26
CA ILE A 374 -16.17 -0.94 -1.05
C ILE A 374 -15.03 0.05 -0.82
N HIS A 375 -13.81 -0.39 -1.14
CA HIS A 375 -12.62 0.42 -0.89
C HIS A 375 -12.16 1.16 -2.16
N CYS A 376 -11.69 2.40 -2.02
CA CYS A 376 -11.13 3.15 -3.15
C CYS A 376 -9.76 2.60 -3.59
N GLY A 377 -9.23 3.06 -4.72
CA GLY A 377 -7.91 2.66 -5.23
C GLY A 377 -6.72 3.15 -4.38
N GLY A 378 -6.95 4.03 -3.39
CA GLY A 378 -5.90 4.50 -2.48
C GLY A 378 -4.80 5.33 -3.13
N CYS A 379 -5.08 6.00 -4.25
CA CYS A 379 -4.07 6.69 -5.08
C CYS A 379 -3.22 7.73 -4.31
N MET A 380 -3.79 8.31 -3.24
CA MET A 380 -3.15 9.31 -2.37
C MET A 380 -2.39 8.72 -1.16
N LEU A 381 -2.48 7.41 -0.92
CA LEU A 381 -1.69 6.75 0.12
C LEU A 381 -0.34 6.29 -0.41
N ASP A 382 0.66 6.28 0.47
CA ASP A 382 1.88 5.52 0.22
C ASP A 382 1.57 4.01 0.16
N GLN A 383 2.46 3.26 -0.50
CA GLN A 383 2.25 1.83 -0.75
C GLN A 383 2.14 1.04 0.56
N GLN A 384 2.95 1.37 1.56
CA GLN A 384 2.98 0.66 2.84
C GLN A 384 1.70 0.88 3.65
N LYS A 385 1.17 2.11 3.69
CA LYS A 385 -0.12 2.41 4.30
C LYS A 385 -1.26 1.73 3.58
N MET A 386 -1.26 1.76 2.25
CA MET A 386 -2.31 1.12 1.49
C MET A 386 -2.32 -0.40 1.71
N GLN A 387 -1.14 -1.05 1.69
CA GLN A 387 -1.02 -2.47 1.99
C GLN A 387 -1.47 -2.80 3.42
N SER A 388 -1.03 -2.03 4.41
CA SER A 388 -1.44 -2.23 5.80
C SER A 388 -2.96 -2.10 5.97
N ARG A 389 -3.57 -1.15 5.25
CA ARG A 389 -5.02 -0.96 5.24
C ARG A 389 -5.77 -2.12 4.62
N ILE A 390 -5.28 -2.70 3.52
CA ILE A 390 -5.86 -3.94 2.97
C ILE A 390 -5.73 -5.09 3.96
N ILE A 391 -4.58 -5.23 4.63
CA ILE A 391 -4.39 -6.27 5.66
C ILE A 391 -5.40 -6.10 6.80
N ASP A 392 -5.63 -4.87 7.28
CA ASP A 392 -6.64 -4.58 8.32
C ASP A 392 -8.04 -5.03 7.87
N LEU A 393 -8.43 -4.68 6.65
CA LEU A 393 -9.72 -5.06 6.06
C LEU A 393 -9.87 -6.58 5.92
N MET A 394 -8.80 -7.26 5.48
CA MET A 394 -8.79 -8.73 5.41
C MET A 394 -8.91 -9.38 6.79
N GLN A 395 -8.25 -8.82 7.82
CA GLN A 395 -8.34 -9.32 9.19
C GLN A 395 -9.73 -9.12 9.80
N ALA A 396 -10.46 -8.12 9.35
CA ALA A 396 -11.84 -7.91 9.76
C ALA A 396 -12.78 -9.03 9.28
N LYS A 397 -12.33 -9.91 8.37
CA LYS A 397 -13.12 -11.05 7.82
C LYS A 397 -14.45 -10.62 7.19
N ILE A 398 -14.51 -9.40 6.69
CA ILE A 398 -15.68 -8.87 6.00
C ILE A 398 -15.40 -8.88 4.51
N PRO A 399 -16.38 -9.27 3.68
CA PRO A 399 -16.24 -9.17 2.24
C PRO A 399 -15.84 -7.76 1.80
N ILE A 400 -14.80 -7.68 0.99
CA ILE A 400 -14.28 -6.40 0.48
C ILE A 400 -14.27 -6.42 -1.04
N THR A 401 -14.50 -5.27 -1.66
CA THR A 401 -14.29 -5.08 -3.09
C THR A 401 -13.63 -3.72 -3.35
N ASN A 402 -13.29 -3.43 -4.61
CA ASN A 402 -12.64 -2.18 -5.01
C ASN A 402 -13.48 -1.42 -6.05
N TYR A 403 -13.35 -0.09 -6.09
CA TYR A 403 -14.02 0.79 -7.06
C TYR A 403 -13.86 0.29 -8.50
N GLY A 404 -12.64 -0.06 -8.94
CA GLY A 404 -12.41 -0.53 -10.30
C GLY A 404 -13.17 -1.81 -10.65
N ILE A 405 -13.24 -2.74 -9.69
CA ILE A 405 -13.88 -4.05 -9.85
C ILE A 405 -15.40 -3.90 -9.85
N ILE A 406 -15.97 -3.18 -8.89
CA ILE A 406 -17.42 -2.99 -8.81
C ILE A 406 -17.97 -2.14 -9.95
N LEU A 407 -17.23 -1.13 -10.43
CA LEU A 407 -17.65 -0.34 -11.59
C LEU A 407 -17.63 -1.18 -12.88
N SER A 408 -16.61 -2.03 -13.05
CA SER A 408 -16.55 -2.97 -14.17
C SER A 408 -17.71 -3.97 -14.13
N TYR A 409 -18.07 -4.44 -12.92
CA TYR A 409 -19.24 -5.29 -12.70
C TYR A 409 -20.56 -4.59 -13.09
N PHE A 410 -20.75 -3.35 -12.64
CA PHE A 410 -21.95 -2.56 -12.96
C PHE A 410 -22.06 -2.15 -14.43
N GLN A 411 -20.97 -2.19 -15.18
CA GLN A 411 -21.02 -1.99 -16.62
C GLN A 411 -21.56 -3.23 -17.31
N SER A 412 -20.90 -4.38 -17.12
CA SER A 412 -21.44 -5.69 -17.48
C SER A 412 -20.59 -6.83 -16.88
N PRO A 413 -21.16 -8.01 -16.61
CA PRO A 413 -20.38 -9.20 -16.23
C PRO A 413 -19.30 -9.56 -17.27
N GLN A 414 -19.58 -9.36 -18.56
CA GLN A 414 -18.64 -9.61 -19.65
C GLN A 414 -17.45 -8.64 -19.61
N THR A 415 -17.69 -7.37 -19.29
CA THR A 415 -16.61 -6.38 -19.08
C THR A 415 -15.72 -6.83 -17.93
N LEU A 416 -16.31 -7.18 -16.78
CA LEU A 416 -15.55 -7.62 -15.61
C LEU A 416 -14.67 -8.84 -15.94
N ARG A 417 -15.20 -9.85 -16.62
CA ARG A 417 -14.40 -11.02 -17.05
C ARG A 417 -13.21 -10.61 -17.90
N ARG A 418 -13.43 -9.74 -18.88
CA ARG A 418 -12.37 -9.33 -19.80
C ARG A 418 -11.25 -8.58 -19.09
N VAL A 419 -11.57 -7.67 -18.16
CA VAL A 419 -10.55 -6.90 -17.43
C VAL A 419 -9.77 -7.72 -16.40
N LEU A 420 -10.34 -8.83 -15.93
CA LEU A 420 -9.72 -9.75 -14.97
C LEU A 420 -8.96 -10.91 -15.63
N LYS A 421 -9.29 -11.25 -16.89
CA LYS A 421 -8.65 -12.34 -17.64
C LYS A 421 -7.11 -12.25 -17.66
N PRO A 422 -6.48 -11.07 -17.88
CA PRO A 422 -5.02 -10.97 -17.85
C PRO A 422 -4.37 -11.38 -16.51
N PHE A 423 -5.14 -11.41 -15.42
CA PHE A 423 -4.69 -11.83 -14.09
C PHE A 423 -5.00 -13.31 -13.80
N GLY A 424 -5.45 -14.08 -14.78
CA GLY A 424 -5.79 -15.50 -14.63
C GLY A 424 -7.10 -15.75 -13.88
N LEU A 425 -7.92 -14.72 -13.67
CA LEU A 425 -9.21 -14.84 -12.98
C LEU A 425 -10.33 -15.08 -13.99
N CYS A 426 -10.80 -16.32 -14.07
CA CYS A 426 -12.00 -16.70 -14.82
C CYS A 426 -13.22 -16.63 -13.90
N LEU A 427 -14.16 -15.72 -14.19
CA LEU A 427 -15.47 -15.73 -13.52
C LEU A 427 -16.40 -16.65 -14.27
N GLU A 428 -17.01 -17.60 -13.57
CA GLU A 428 -18.11 -18.43 -14.09
C GLU A 428 -19.35 -17.57 -14.43
N ASP A 429 -20.30 -18.19 -15.13
CA ASP A 429 -21.52 -17.55 -15.61
C ASP A 429 -22.51 -17.07 -14.54
#